data_AF-A0A485B9R5-F1
#
_entry.id   AF-A0A485B9R5-F1
#
_cell.length_a   1.000
_cell.length_b   1.000
_cell.length_c   1.000
_cell.angle_alpha   90.00
_cell.angle_beta   90.00
_cell.angle_gamma   90.00
#
_symmetry.space_group_name_H-M   'P 1'
#
loop_
_entity.id
_entity.type
_entity.pdbx_description
1 polymer ?
#
loop_
_entity_poly.entity_id
_entity_poly.type
_entity_poly.pdbx_seq_one_letter_code
_entity_poly.pdbx_strand_id
1 'polypeptide(L)' 'MTYNLPQQKGEKSALTVPEGAEVLLETALPHLSAAQRRALMVKTALPAGYPLSGETADQQFWQRVNLPAAYQMAQKAH' A
#
# COMPACT_ATOMS: atom_id res chain seq x y z
N MET A 1 9.83 3.54 -6.31
CA MET A 1 10.63 4.49 -7.12
C MET A 1 9.71 5.12 -8.16
N THR A 2 9.60 6.45 -8.23
CA THR A 2 8.65 7.15 -9.13
C THR A 2 9.33 7.79 -10.34
N TYR A 3 10.59 7.43 -10.61
CA TYR A 3 11.40 7.94 -11.73
C TYR A 3 11.42 9.47 -11.86
N ASN A 4 11.22 10.18 -10.75
CA ASN A 4 11.10 11.63 -10.71
C ASN A 4 9.99 12.21 -11.60
N LEU A 5 9.00 11.38 -11.98
CA LEU A 5 7.84 11.81 -12.76
C LEU A 5 6.90 12.64 -11.87
N PRO A 6 6.36 13.76 -12.37
CA PRO A 6 5.42 14.58 -11.62
C PRO A 6 4.14 13.78 -11.37
N GLN A 7 3.64 13.88 -10.14
CA GLN A 7 2.35 13.33 -9.79
C GLN A 7 1.25 14.13 -10.51
N GLN A 8 0.36 13.43 -11.20
CA GLN A 8 -0.86 14.03 -11.72
C GLN A 8 -1.74 14.39 -10.53
N LYS A 9 -2.20 15.64 -10.47
CA LYS A 9 -3.20 16.07 -9.49
C LYS A 9 -4.55 15.43 -9.84
N GLY A 10 -4.72 14.18 -9.43
CA GLY A 10 -5.98 13.43 -9.47
C GLY A 10 -6.58 13.28 -8.09
N GLU A 11 -7.83 12.81 -8.02
CA GLU A 11 -8.53 12.55 -6.76
C GLU A 11 -7.68 11.71 -5.80
N LYS A 12 -7.78 12.04 -4.51
CA LYS A 12 -7.15 11.29 -3.41
C LYS A 12 -7.89 9.97 -3.21
N SER A 13 -7.78 9.06 -4.17
CA SER A 13 -8.40 7.75 -4.06
C SER A 13 -7.60 6.87 -3.09
N ALA A 14 -8.30 6.33 -2.11
CA ALA A 14 -7.75 5.34 -1.19
C ALA A 14 -7.25 4.13 -1.98
N LEU A 15 -6.17 3.50 -1.50
CA LEU A 15 -5.68 2.28 -2.13
C LEU A 15 -6.65 1.12 -1.86
N THR A 16 -7.08 0.43 -2.90
CA THR A 16 -7.75 -0.87 -2.77
C THR A 16 -6.69 -1.96 -2.62
N VAL A 17 -6.80 -2.78 -1.58
CA VAL A 17 -5.88 -3.89 -1.35
C VAL A 17 -6.56 -5.19 -1.81
N PRO A 18 -5.99 -5.90 -2.80
CA PRO A 18 -6.52 -7.18 -3.27
C PRO A 18 -6.56 -8.21 -2.14
N GLU A 19 -7.52 -9.12 -2.19
CA GLU A 19 -7.53 -10.28 -1.29
C GLU A 19 -6.28 -11.14 -1.52
N GLY A 20 -5.68 -11.63 -0.43
CA GLY A 20 -4.44 -12.41 -0.46
C GLY A 20 -3.16 -11.55 -0.42
N ALA A 21 -3.24 -10.25 -0.67
CA ALA A 21 -2.07 -9.37 -0.56
C ALA A 21 -1.51 -9.31 0.87
N GLU A 22 -2.33 -9.52 1.90
CA GLU A 22 -1.92 -9.57 3.31
C GLU A 22 -0.78 -10.55 3.61
N VAL A 23 -0.61 -11.59 2.77
CA VAL A 23 0.46 -12.59 2.90
C VAL A 23 1.85 -11.94 2.81
N LEU A 24 1.97 -10.81 2.11
CA LEU A 24 3.23 -10.07 2.01
C LEU A 24 3.75 -9.54 3.37
N LEU A 25 2.86 -9.37 4.35
CA LEU A 25 3.22 -8.96 5.72
C LEU A 25 3.06 -10.09 6.74
N GLU A 26 2.68 -11.29 6.32
CA GLU A 26 2.28 -12.35 7.24
C GLU A 26 3.43 -12.86 8.11
N THR A 27 4.57 -13.14 7.49
CA THR A 27 5.75 -13.61 8.20
C THR A 27 6.40 -12.51 9.05
N ALA A 28 6.29 -11.25 8.61
CA ALA A 28 6.87 -10.11 9.31
C ALA A 28 6.02 -9.63 10.49
N LEU A 29 4.69 -9.78 10.41
CA LEU A 29 3.71 -9.32 11.41
C LEU A 29 2.73 -10.46 11.76
N PRO A 30 3.22 -11.58 12.36
CA PRO A 30 2.41 -12.78 12.57
C PRO A 30 1.27 -12.59 13.59
N HIS A 31 1.36 -11.56 14.43
CA HIS A 31 0.36 -11.26 15.45
C HIS A 31 -0.81 -10.42 14.93
N LEU A 32 -0.75 -9.93 13.69
CA LEU A 32 -1.81 -9.14 13.10
C LEU A 32 -2.74 -10.01 12.25
N SER A 33 -4.04 -9.73 12.35
CA SER A 33 -5.03 -10.36 11.48
C SER A 33 -4.86 -9.92 10.02
N ALA A 34 -5.36 -10.72 9.07
CA ALA A 34 -5.38 -10.36 7.66
C ALA A 34 -5.99 -8.97 7.41
N ALA A 35 -7.06 -8.62 8.12
CA ALA A 35 -7.69 -7.30 8.03
C ALA A 35 -6.78 -6.17 8.55
N GLN A 36 -6.06 -6.39 9.66
CA GLN A 36 -5.10 -5.41 10.19
C GLN A 36 -3.91 -5.21 9.23
N ARG A 37 -3.40 -6.29 8.63
CA ARG A 37 -2.33 -6.22 7.63
C ARG A 37 -2.76 -5.41 6.40
N ARG A 38 -3.97 -5.65 5.86
CA ARG A 38 -4.53 -4.85 4.75
C ARG A 38 -4.74 -3.38 5.15
N ALA A 39 -5.23 -3.12 6.37
CA ALA A 39 -5.41 -1.76 6.86
C ALA A 39 -4.08 -0.99 6.95
N LEU A 40 -2.98 -1.65 7.34
CA LEU A 40 -1.64 -1.05 7.32
C LEU A 40 -1.19 -0.73 5.89
N MET A 41 -1.41 -1.63 4.93
CA MET A 41 -1.09 -1.38 3.53
C MET A 41 -1.84 -0.17 2.97
N VAL A 42 -3.13 -0.01 3.29
CA VAL A 42 -3.92 1.18 2.89
C VAL A 42 -3.34 2.45 3.51
N LYS A 43 -3.05 2.43 4.82
CA LYS A 43 -2.58 3.61 5.57
C LYS A 43 -1.20 4.10 5.13
N THR A 44 -0.36 3.20 4.65
CA THR A 44 1.04 3.49 4.30
C THR A 44 1.30 3.55 2.80
N ALA A 45 0.25 3.33 2.00
CA ALA A 45 0.29 3.43 0.56
C ALA A 45 0.80 4.81 0.10
N LEU A 46 1.56 4.79 -1.00
CA LEU A 46 1.91 6.02 -1.69
C LEU A 46 0.62 6.71 -2.20
N PRO A 47 0.59 8.05 -2.26
CA PRO A 47 -0.60 8.76 -2.71
C PRO A 47 -0.96 8.40 -4.17
N ALA A 48 -2.22 8.59 -4.55
CA ALA A 48 -2.68 8.34 -5.92
C ALA A 48 -2.09 9.33 -6.93
N GLY A 49 -2.34 9.14 -8.23
CA GLY A 49 -1.93 10.10 -9.27
C GLY A 49 -0.52 9.90 -9.81
N TYR A 50 0.12 8.76 -9.57
CA TYR A 50 1.35 8.43 -10.28
C TYR A 50 1.02 7.91 -11.69
N PRO A 51 1.68 8.41 -12.76
CA PRO A 51 1.39 8.00 -14.14
C PRO A 51 1.53 6.50 -14.40
N LEU A 52 2.35 5.82 -13.60
CA LEU A 52 2.64 4.39 -13.73
C LEU A 52 1.70 3.50 -12.91
N SER A 53 0.72 4.07 -12.19
CA SER A 53 -0.21 3.29 -11.38
C SER A 53 -1.29 2.57 -12.19
N GLY A 54 -1.42 2.86 -13.49
CA GLY A 54 -2.47 2.27 -14.32
C GLY A 54 -3.88 2.66 -13.89
N GLU A 55 -4.86 2.02 -14.52
CA GLU A 55 -6.28 2.35 -14.35
C GLU A 55 -7.02 1.34 -13.45
N THR A 56 -6.50 0.12 -13.29
CA THR A 56 -7.15 -0.92 -12.48
C THR A 56 -6.69 -0.88 -11.02
N ALA A 57 -7.55 -1.36 -10.12
CA ALA A 57 -7.24 -1.44 -8.69
C ALA A 57 -5.94 -2.23 -8.41
N ASP A 58 -5.73 -3.33 -9.11
CA ASP A 58 -4.55 -4.18 -8.94
C ASP A 58 -3.26 -3.47 -9.41
N GLN A 59 -3.30 -2.79 -10.56
CA GLN A 59 -2.17 -2.00 -11.04
C GLN A 59 -1.81 -0.88 -10.06
N GLN A 60 -2.84 -0.21 -9.55
CA GLN A 60 -2.67 0.86 -8.57
C GLN A 60 -2.10 0.31 -7.26
N PHE A 61 -2.55 -0.86 -6.82
CA PHE A 61 -2.02 -1.56 -5.65
C PHE A 61 -0.51 -1.80 -5.76
N TRP A 62 -0.08 -2.52 -6.80
CA TRP A 62 1.32 -2.92 -6.93
C TRP A 62 2.28 -1.74 -7.06
N GLN A 63 1.83 -0.65 -7.65
CA GLN A 63 2.66 0.53 -7.78
C GLN A 63 2.71 1.40 -6.52
N ARG A 64 1.70 1.32 -5.66
CA ARG A 64 1.56 2.22 -4.49
C ARG A 64 1.81 1.54 -3.15
N VAL A 65 1.84 0.20 -3.09
CA VAL A 65 2.10 -0.53 -1.86
C VAL A 65 3.48 -0.18 -1.29
N ASN A 66 3.55 0.05 0.02
CA ASN A 66 4.78 0.37 0.72
C ASN A 66 4.97 -0.55 1.93
N LEU A 67 5.46 -1.76 1.68
CA LEU A 67 5.65 -2.79 2.72
C LEU A 67 6.61 -2.35 3.83
N PRO A 68 7.77 -1.70 3.55
CA PRO A 68 8.64 -1.21 4.61
C PRO A 68 7.96 -0.19 5.52
N ALA A 69 7.18 0.74 4.97
CA ALA A 69 6.43 1.71 5.77
C ALA A 69 5.31 1.03 6.58
N ALA A 70 4.60 0.06 5.99
CA ALA A 70 3.60 -0.74 6.69
C ALA A 70 4.19 -1.46 7.90
N TYR A 71 5.33 -2.13 7.71
CA TYR A 71 6.07 -2.80 8.78
C TYR A 71 6.52 -1.81 9.85
N GLN A 72 7.16 -0.71 9.46
CA GLN A 72 7.62 0.31 10.41
C GLN A 72 6.47 0.93 11.20
N MET A 73 5.31 1.16 10.58
CA MET A 73 4.13 1.69 11.26
C MET A 73 3.59 0.71 12.31
N ALA A 74 3.58 -0.59 12.00
CA ALA A 74 3.18 -1.62 12.96
C ALA A 74 4.11 -1.65 14.18
N GLN A 75 5.43 -1.57 13.96
CA GLN A 75 6.42 -1.59 15.04
C GLN A 75 6.32 -0.36 15.97
N LYS A 76 5.83 0.80 15.48
CA LYS A 76 5.63 2.01 16.28
C LYS A 76 4.34 2.01 17.10
N ALA A 77 3.43 1.09 16.83
CA ALA A 77 2.16 0.97 17.55
C ALA A 77 2.26 0.06 18.80
N HIS A 78 3.47 -0.44 19.08
CA HIS A 78 3.85 -1.24 20.25
C HIS A 78 4.89 -0.49 21.08
#